data_AF-A0A7S0NLR1-F1
#
_entry.id   AF-A0A7S0NLR1-F1
#
_cell.length_a   1.000
_cell.length_b   1.000
_cell.length_c   1.000
_cell.angle_alpha   90.00
_cell.angle_beta   90.00
_cell.angle_gamma   90.00
#
_symmetry.space_group_name_H-M   'P 1'
#
loop_
_entity.id
_entity.type
_entity.pdbx_description
1 polymer ?
#
loop_
_entity_poly.entity_id
_entity_poly.type
_entity_poly.pdbx_seq_one_letter_code
_entity_poly.pdbx_strand_id
1 'polypeptide(L)'
;FMDGSSSRTSRDFITVADFISLAQRFAASSVGAEPSWAYITPPRRRSPFDASRQPRAGYLRSSPLPMPQVAAPCPAAAEALELGLSITEESDSGDQMVATQGGGAHRVELHIVYSDTYGVPMLMFNAYAPDGSPWKP
;
A
#
# COMPACT_ATOMS: atom_id res chain seq x y z
N PHE A 1 -17.60 28.50 -27.27
CA PHE A 1 -18.34 27.38 -26.65
C PHE A 1 -17.29 26.34 -26.25
N MET A 2 -16.45 26.54 -25.22
CA MET A 2 -16.73 26.54 -23.77
C MET A 2 -17.55 25.33 -23.29
N ASP A 3 -16.81 24.44 -22.64
CA ASP A 3 -17.15 23.52 -21.56
C ASP A 3 -18.21 22.43 -21.74
N GLY A 4 -17.73 21.29 -22.25
CA GLY A 4 -18.26 19.99 -21.86
C GLY A 4 -17.66 19.58 -20.52
N SER A 5 -18.26 20.10 -19.43
CA SER A 5 -18.01 19.66 -18.06
C SER A 5 -18.02 18.13 -18.01
N SER A 6 -16.84 17.51 -17.85
CA SER A 6 -16.75 16.13 -17.40
C SER A 6 -17.23 16.13 -15.96
N SER A 7 -18.52 15.87 -15.78
CA SER A 7 -19.10 15.69 -14.47
C SER A 7 -18.36 14.51 -13.84
N ARG A 8 -17.63 14.77 -12.76
CA ARG A 8 -17.15 13.76 -11.81
C ARG A 8 -18.40 13.13 -11.17
N THR A 9 -19.10 12.32 -11.94
CA THR A 9 -20.31 11.61 -11.55
C THR A 9 -19.94 10.22 -11.08
N SER A 10 -20.62 9.81 -10.00
CA SER A 10 -20.49 8.52 -9.33
C SER A 10 -19.24 8.37 -8.44
N ARG A 11 -19.47 8.15 -7.14
CA ARG A 11 -18.48 7.41 -6.35
C ARG A 11 -18.42 6.02 -6.97
N ASP A 12 -17.34 5.71 -7.67
CA ASP A 12 -17.15 4.39 -8.26
C ASP A 12 -16.91 3.38 -7.15
N PHE A 13 -18.00 2.85 -6.60
CA PHE A 13 -17.97 1.68 -5.74
C PHE A 13 -17.51 0.49 -6.58
N ILE A 14 -16.49 -0.23 -6.11
CA ILE A 14 -16.10 -1.50 -6.71
C ILE A 14 -16.76 -2.63 -5.94
N THR A 15 -17.25 -3.66 -6.61
CA THR A 15 -17.78 -4.83 -5.90
C THR A 15 -16.64 -5.67 -5.32
N VAL A 16 -16.96 -6.56 -4.36
CA VAL A 16 -16.00 -7.56 -3.86
C VAL A 16 -15.41 -8.38 -5.00
N ALA A 17 -16.23 -8.75 -5.99
CA ALA A 17 -15.79 -9.53 -7.15
C ALA A 17 -14.80 -8.73 -8.02
N ASP A 18 -15.07 -7.44 -8.25
CA ASP A 18 -14.18 -6.55 -8.99
C ASP A 18 -12.86 -6.38 -8.26
N PHE A 19 -12.90 -6.16 -6.94
CA PHE A 19 -11.70 -6.07 -6.12
C PHE A 19 -10.84 -7.35 -6.24
N ILE A 20 -11.44 -8.53 -6.10
CA ILE A 20 -10.71 -9.81 -6.20
C ILE A 20 -10.04 -9.93 -7.58
N SER A 21 -10.78 -9.65 -8.66
CA SER A 21 -10.27 -9.73 -10.03
C SER A 21 -9.13 -8.74 -10.28
N LEU A 22 -9.30 -7.48 -9.88
CA LEU A 22 -8.29 -6.43 -10.00
C LEU A 22 -7.04 -6.75 -9.18
N ALA A 23 -7.23 -7.19 -7.93
CA ALA A 23 -6.13 -7.53 -7.05
C ALA A 23 -5.29 -8.70 -7.58
N GLN A 24 -5.93 -9.76 -8.09
CA GLN A 24 -5.22 -10.88 -8.69
C GLN A 24 -4.41 -10.47 -9.93
N ARG A 25 -5.00 -9.64 -10.80
CA ARG A 25 -4.31 -9.11 -11.99
C ARG A 25 -3.14 -8.22 -11.60
N PHE A 26 -3.34 -7.33 -10.64
CA PHE A 26 -2.31 -6.43 -10.15
C PHE A 26 -1.12 -7.18 -9.53
N ALA A 27 -1.39 -8.17 -8.68
CA ALA A 27 -0.36 -9.03 -8.12
C ALA A 27 0.44 -9.73 -9.22
N ALA A 28 -0.23 -10.31 -10.22
CA ALA A 28 0.42 -10.96 -11.35
C ALA A 28 1.28 -9.99 -12.19
N SER A 29 0.82 -8.74 -12.39
CA SER A 29 1.60 -7.72 -13.11
C SER A 29 2.78 -7.15 -12.32
N SER A 30 2.77 -7.30 -10.99
CA SER A 30 3.82 -6.77 -10.11
C SER A 30 5.01 -7.73 -9.92
N VAL A 31 4.97 -8.91 -10.54
CA VAL A 31 6.06 -9.89 -10.45
C VAL A 31 7.32 -9.28 -11.06
N GLY A 32 8.36 -9.13 -10.23
CA GLY A 32 9.64 -8.53 -10.62
C GLY A 32 9.72 -7.01 -10.46
N ALA A 33 8.63 -6.34 -10.01
CA ALA A 33 8.67 -4.95 -9.58
C ALA A 33 9.13 -4.82 -8.11
N GLU A 34 9.59 -3.63 -7.72
CA GLU A 34 9.88 -3.29 -6.33
C GLU A 34 9.05 -2.06 -5.93
N PRO A 35 8.04 -2.21 -5.03
CA PRO A 35 7.62 -3.44 -4.38
C PRO A 35 6.86 -4.40 -5.30
N SER A 36 7.11 -5.70 -5.12
CA SER A 36 6.24 -6.76 -5.64
C SER A 36 5.01 -6.93 -4.75
N TRP A 37 3.89 -7.38 -5.32
CA TRP A 37 2.64 -7.58 -4.62
C TRP A 37 2.12 -9.01 -4.75
N ALA A 38 1.59 -9.54 -3.65
CA ALA A 38 0.96 -10.85 -3.61
C ALA A 38 -0.50 -10.73 -3.18
N TYR A 39 -1.40 -11.42 -3.88
CA TYR A 39 -2.79 -11.57 -3.44
C TYR A 39 -2.90 -12.77 -2.49
N ILE A 40 -3.36 -12.51 -1.27
CA ILE A 40 -3.56 -13.51 -0.22
C ILE A 40 -5.03 -13.89 -0.16
N THR A 41 -5.34 -15.12 -0.60
CA THR A 41 -6.70 -15.68 -0.54
C THR A 41 -7.10 -15.91 0.91
N PRO A 42 -8.33 -15.52 1.32
CA PRO A 42 -8.77 -15.75 2.69
C PRO A 42 -8.91 -17.25 2.97
N PRO A 43 -8.67 -17.71 4.21
CA PRO A 43 -8.82 -19.11 4.56
C PRO A 43 -10.26 -19.56 4.30
N ARG A 44 -10.43 -20.67 3.58
CA ARG A 44 -11.74 -21.30 3.40
C ARG A 44 -12.19 -21.82 4.77
N ARG A 45 -13.07 -21.10 5.47
CA ARG A 45 -13.74 -21.66 6.64
C ARG A 45 -14.65 -22.78 6.15
N ARG A 46 -14.25 -24.03 6.39
CA ARG A 46 -15.09 -25.22 6.20
C ARG A 46 -16.15 -25.26 7.30
N SER A 47 -17.07 -24.29 7.33
CA SER A 47 -18.29 -24.47 8.11
C SER A 47 -19.29 -25.19 7.22
N PRO A 48 -19.78 -26.40 7.59
CA PRO A 48 -20.81 -27.10 6.83
C PRO A 48 -22.17 -26.37 6.86
N PHE A 49 -22.30 -25.29 7.64
CA PHE A 49 -23.52 -24.50 7.79
C PHE A 49 -23.51 -23.18 7.00
N ASP A 50 -22.40 -22.84 6.33
CA ASP A 50 -22.28 -21.58 5.60
C ASP A 50 -22.68 -21.80 4.12
N ALA A 51 -23.99 -22.00 3.92
CA ALA A 51 -24.59 -22.20 2.60
C ALA A 51 -24.62 -20.92 1.74
N SER A 52 -24.46 -19.74 2.37
CA SER A 52 -24.27 -18.47 1.68
C SER A 52 -22.80 -18.28 1.33
N ARG A 53 -22.33 -18.96 0.27
CA ARG A 53 -20.99 -18.76 -0.30
C ARG A 53 -20.85 -17.39 -0.99
N GLN A 54 -21.03 -16.31 -0.26
CA GLN A 54 -20.61 -15.01 -0.77
C GLN A 54 -19.07 -15.00 -0.88
N PRO A 55 -18.50 -14.51 -1.99
CA PRO A 55 -17.07 -14.41 -2.13
C PRO A 55 -16.54 -13.48 -1.04
N ARG A 56 -15.63 -13.99 -0.21
CA ARG A 56 -14.93 -13.17 0.78
C ARG A 56 -13.68 -12.60 0.13
N ALA A 57 -13.49 -11.29 0.24
CA ALA A 57 -12.29 -10.64 -0.25
C ALA A 57 -11.05 -11.18 0.49
N GLY A 58 -9.99 -11.46 -0.28
CA GLY A 58 -8.63 -11.53 0.26
C GLY A 58 -8.04 -10.14 0.44
N TYR A 59 -6.72 -10.05 0.41
CA TYR A 59 -6.02 -8.77 0.42
C TYR A 59 -4.74 -8.84 -0.40
N LEU A 60 -4.27 -7.68 -0.85
CA LEU A 60 -2.94 -7.55 -1.43
C LEU A 60 -1.94 -7.25 -0.32
N ARG A 61 -0.76 -7.85 -0.40
CA ARG A 61 0.39 -7.57 0.47
C ARG A 61 1.60 -7.22 -0.38
N SER A 62 2.28 -6.12 -0.07
CA SER A 62 3.55 -5.78 -0.71
C SER A 62 4.69 -6.64 -0.16
N SER A 63 5.80 -6.69 -0.88
CA SER A 63 7.08 -7.04 -0.29
C SER A 63 7.48 -6.02 0.80
N PRO A 64 8.25 -6.43 1.81
CA PRO A 64 8.74 -5.52 2.83
C PRO A 64 9.61 -4.42 2.21
N LEU A 65 9.28 -3.17 2.51
CA LEU A 65 10.02 -1.99 2.10
C LEU A 65 10.88 -1.48 3.26
N PRO A 66 12.05 -0.88 3.01
CA PRO A 66 12.76 -0.16 4.05
C PRO A 66 11.91 1.02 4.51
N MET A 67 11.79 1.19 5.83
CA MET A 67 11.09 2.35 6.37
C MET A 67 11.94 3.59 6.10
N PRO A 68 11.36 4.66 5.50
CA PRO A 68 12.10 5.90 5.31
C PRO A 68 12.55 6.44 6.66
N GLN A 69 13.86 6.50 6.87
CA GLN A 69 14.40 7.22 8.02
C GLN A 69 14.23 8.70 7.74
N VAL A 70 13.46 9.39 8.58
CA VAL A 70 13.43 10.85 8.55
C VAL A 70 14.85 11.29 8.88
N ALA A 71 15.60 11.76 7.88
CA ALA A 71 16.85 12.44 8.10
C ALA A 71 16.57 13.55 9.12
N ALA A 72 17.40 13.64 10.17
CA ALA A 72 17.22 14.58 11.27
C ALA A 72 16.79 15.95 10.72
N PRO A 73 15.83 16.64 11.37
CA PRO A 73 15.23 17.85 10.82
C PRO A 73 16.32 18.85 10.46
N CYS A 74 16.59 18.97 9.17
CA CYS A 74 17.28 20.14 8.67
C CYS A 74 16.33 21.31 8.98
N PRO A 75 16.75 22.34 9.71
CA PRO A 75 15.86 23.43 10.09
C PRO A 75 15.20 24.13 8.89
N ALA A 76 15.71 23.93 7.67
CA ALA A 76 15.11 24.38 6.42
C ALA A 76 13.87 23.57 5.96
N ALA A 77 13.66 22.34 6.45
CA ALA A 77 12.57 21.45 6.01
C ALA A 77 11.25 21.70 6.76
N ALA A 78 11.27 22.43 7.87
CA ALA A 78 10.06 22.74 8.65
C ALA A 78 9.12 23.72 7.93
N GLU A 79 9.62 24.53 7.00
CA GLU A 79 8.80 25.48 6.23
C GLU A 79 8.14 24.83 4.98
N ALA A 80 8.64 23.68 4.53
CA ALA A 80 8.14 23.02 3.32
C ALA A 80 6.90 22.13 3.56
N LEU A 81 6.56 21.84 4.82
CA LEU A 81 5.45 20.93 5.16
C LEU A 81 4.06 21.60 5.13
N GLU A 82 4.00 22.91 4.92
CA GLU A 82 2.77 23.72 4.80
C GLU A 82 2.31 23.93 3.34
N LEU A 83 3.03 23.42 2.34
CA LEU A 83 2.62 23.52 0.94
C LEU A 83 2.55 22.14 0.30
N GLY A 84 1.32 21.75 -0.01
CA GLY A 84 0.95 20.41 -0.42
C GLY A 84 1.71 19.86 -1.63
N LEU A 85 1.78 18.52 -1.65
CA LEU A 85 1.86 17.67 -2.83
C LEU A 85 2.47 18.33 -4.08
N SER A 86 3.79 18.22 -4.21
CA SER A 86 4.43 18.25 -5.52
C SER A 86 5.56 17.23 -5.55
N ILE A 87 5.28 16.08 -6.15
CA ILE A 87 6.29 15.16 -6.64
C ILE A 87 6.86 15.77 -7.91
N THR A 88 8.12 16.21 -7.85
CA THR A 88 9.21 15.96 -8.82
C THR A 88 10.32 16.93 -8.49
N GLU A 89 11.53 16.41 -8.29
CA GLU A 89 12.66 16.79 -9.16
C GLU A 89 13.81 15.80 -8.98
N GLU A 90 14.36 15.43 -10.14
CA GLU A 90 15.58 14.68 -10.31
C GLU A 90 16.69 15.29 -9.46
N SER A 91 17.31 14.50 -8.60
CA SER A 91 18.63 14.83 -8.07
C SER A 91 19.51 13.61 -8.23
N ASP A 92 20.22 13.64 -9.36
CA ASP A 92 21.47 12.93 -9.58
C ASP A 92 22.47 13.39 -8.50
N SER A 93 22.51 12.65 -7.41
CA SER A 93 23.68 12.60 -6.56
C SER A 93 23.75 11.20 -5.99
N GLY A 94 24.84 10.51 -6.30
CA GLY A 94 25.16 9.19 -5.79
C GLY A 94 25.36 9.23 -4.29
N ASP A 95 24.26 9.33 -3.54
CA ASP A 95 24.26 9.03 -2.12
C ASP A 95 24.13 7.52 -2.02
N GLN A 96 25.30 6.90 -2.02
CA GLN A 96 25.48 5.50 -1.70
C GLN A 96 24.75 5.26 -0.38
N MET A 97 23.55 4.67 -0.46
CA MET A 97 22.83 4.10 0.67
C MET A 97 23.79 3.08 1.29
N VAL A 98 24.57 3.52 2.28
CA VAL A 98 25.37 2.65 3.11
C VAL A 98 24.35 1.84 3.89
N ALA A 99 24.00 0.68 3.34
CA ALA A 99 23.42 -0.41 4.09
C ALA A 99 24.40 -0.67 5.22
N THR A 100 24.10 -0.12 6.39
CA THR A 100 24.85 -0.35 7.62
C THR A 100 24.76 -1.84 7.89
N GLN A 101 25.80 -2.56 7.47
CA GLN A 101 26.04 -3.95 7.80
C GLN A 101 26.24 -4.00 9.32
N GLY A 102 25.16 -4.23 10.09
CA GLY A 102 25.28 -4.38 11.54
C GLY A 102 24.00 -4.27 12.36
N GLY A 103 22.93 -3.68 11.83
CA GLY A 103 21.62 -3.65 12.50
C GLY A 103 20.54 -3.53 11.45
N GLY A 104 19.55 -4.43 11.45
CA GLY A 104 18.48 -4.41 10.45
C GLY A 104 17.84 -3.02 10.34
N ALA A 105 17.40 -2.62 9.15
CA ALA A 105 16.56 -1.44 9.03
C ALA A 105 15.14 -1.77 9.50
N HIS A 106 14.42 -0.78 10.03
CA HIS A 106 12.97 -0.88 10.19
C HIS A 106 12.34 -1.16 8.82
N ARG A 107 11.30 -1.97 8.79
CA ARG A 107 10.62 -2.39 7.56
C ARG A 107 9.14 -2.03 7.62
N VAL A 108 8.54 -1.76 6.47
CA VAL A 108 7.10 -1.56 6.35
C VAL A 108 6.53 -2.52 5.31
N GLU A 109 5.40 -3.14 5.63
CA GLU A 109 4.60 -3.91 4.68
C GLU A 109 3.29 -3.17 4.42
N LEU A 110 2.93 -3.01 3.15
CA LEU A 110 1.68 -2.39 2.73
C LEU A 110 0.64 -3.47 2.45
N HIS A 111 -0.60 -3.19 2.85
CA HIS A 111 -1.74 -4.07 2.65
C HIS A 111 -2.87 -3.30 1.99
N ILE A 112 -3.44 -3.83 0.91
CA ILE A 112 -4.69 -3.29 0.34
C ILE A 112 -5.81 -4.27 0.64
N VAL A 113 -6.78 -3.84 1.44
CA VAL A 113 -7.93 -4.62 1.88
C VAL A 113 -9.22 -4.02 1.32
N TYR A 114 -10.21 -4.85 1.02
CA TYR A 114 -11.53 -4.34 0.63
C TYR A 114 -12.38 -4.06 1.87
N SER A 115 -13.00 -2.87 1.92
CA SER A 115 -13.97 -2.53 2.97
C SER A 115 -15.39 -2.77 2.47
N ASP A 116 -16.04 -3.82 2.98
CA ASP A 116 -17.45 -4.10 2.66
C ASP A 116 -18.38 -2.97 3.11
N THR A 117 -18.03 -2.27 4.20
CA THR A 117 -18.81 -1.16 4.74
C THR A 117 -18.85 0.04 3.81
N TYR A 118 -17.74 0.31 3.12
CA TYR A 118 -17.59 1.51 2.29
C TYR A 118 -17.55 1.20 0.79
N GLY A 119 -17.47 -0.07 0.40
CA GLY A 119 -17.40 -0.50 -0.99
C GLY A 119 -16.13 -0.06 -1.73
N VAL A 120 -15.01 0.11 -1.00
CA VAL A 120 -13.75 0.68 -1.51
C VAL A 120 -12.52 -0.07 -0.99
N PRO A 121 -11.39 -0.06 -1.72
CA PRO A 121 -10.12 -0.55 -1.22
C PRO A 121 -9.53 0.43 -0.19
N MET A 122 -8.94 -0.10 0.88
CA MET A 122 -8.23 0.64 1.91
C MET A 122 -6.77 0.21 1.96
N LEU A 123 -5.86 1.18 2.05
CA LEU A 123 -4.45 0.95 2.28
C LEU A 123 -4.16 0.94 3.78
N MET A 124 -3.53 -0.13 4.26
CA MET A 124 -3.04 -0.29 5.62
C MET A 124 -1.53 -0.53 5.56
N PHE A 125 -0.82 -0.23 6.63
CA PHE A 125 0.61 -0.52 6.73
C PHE A 125 0.93 -1.16 8.08
N ASN A 126 1.86 -2.10 8.07
CA ASN A 126 2.45 -2.67 9.26
C ASN A 126 3.95 -2.34 9.26
N ALA A 127 4.41 -1.67 10.30
CA ALA A 127 5.82 -1.39 10.48
C ALA A 127 6.43 -2.40 11.47
N TYR A 128 7.67 -2.77 11.20
CA TYR A 128 8.44 -3.72 11.98
C TYR A 128 9.79 -3.14 12.35
N ALA A 129 10.21 -3.40 13.57
CA ALA A 129 11.55 -3.14 14.04
C ALA A 129 12.59 -4.05 13.36
N PRO A 130 13.89 -3.76 13.50
CA PRO A 130 14.97 -4.56 12.91
C PRO A 130 14.94 -6.04 13.32
N ASP A 131 14.42 -6.33 14.51
CA ASP A 131 14.26 -7.68 15.07
C ASP A 131 12.98 -8.39 14.58
N GLY A 132 12.20 -7.74 13.72
CA GLY A 132 10.92 -8.25 13.20
C GLY A 132 9.73 -8.07 14.14
N SER A 133 9.92 -7.47 15.32
CA SER A 133 8.81 -7.15 16.21
C SER A 133 7.97 -5.99 15.64
N PRO A 134 6.68 -5.88 15.97
CA PRO A 134 5.87 -4.73 15.57
C PRO A 134 6.51 -3.43 16.06
N TRP A 135 6.75 -2.51 15.13
CA TRP A 135 7.35 -1.22 15.47
C TRP A 135 6.35 -0.39 16.27
N LYS A 136 6.85 0.24 17.34
CA LYS A 136 6.12 1.20 18.16
C LYS A 136 6.88 2.53 18.12
N PRO A 137 6.23 3.63 17.73
CA PRO A 137 6.85 4.96 17.75
C PRO A 137 7.14 5.44 19.17
#